data_AF-A0ABD3M1X7-F1
#
_entry.id   AF-A0ABD3M1X7-F1
#
_cell.length_a   1.000
_cell.length_b   1.000
_cell.length_c   1.000
_cell.angle_alpha   90.00
_cell.angle_beta   90.00
_cell.angle_gamma   90.00
#
_symmetry.space_group_name_H-M   'P 1'
#
loop_
_entity.id
_entity.type
_entity.pdbx_description
1 polymer ?
#
loop_
_entity_poly.entity_id
_entity_poly.type
_entity_poly.pdbx_seq_one_letter_code
_entity_poly.pdbx_strand_id
1 'polypeptide(L)'
;MSGELMIGGSKGHVEEVVTDPIFISIYAAFRWKRIPNCTGRYTCRDHNTVSHLTPLMLLRAACIDASTITGLKQYYITFDHGERRNPIYVVPFADDGLTGLISYVKMQDEEGIDHSSRFVHTLNSMSGFQRKLSAINVVLSDENLDSS
;
A
#
# COMPACT_ATOMS: atom_id res chain seq x y z
N MET A 1 15.38 -3.78 16.77
CA MET A 1 15.42 -2.31 16.87
C MET A 1 14.00 -1.81 16.57
N SER A 2 13.21 -1.46 17.57
CA SER A 2 11.97 -0.71 17.33
C SER A 2 12.35 0.77 17.20
N GLY A 3 12.67 1.17 15.98
CA GLY A 3 12.97 2.57 15.67
C GLY A 3 11.68 3.37 15.50
N GLU A 4 11.75 4.66 15.78
CA GLU A 4 10.75 5.62 15.31
C GLU A 4 11.24 6.20 13.98
N LEU A 5 10.33 6.42 13.04
CA LEU A 5 10.61 7.04 11.75
C LEU A 5 9.84 8.34 11.61
N MET A 6 10.58 9.45 11.53
CA MET A 6 10.04 10.77 11.19
C MET A 6 9.82 10.87 9.68
N ILE A 7 8.61 11.17 9.25
CA ILE A 7 8.24 11.35 7.84
C ILE A 7 7.50 12.67 7.64
N GLY A 8 7.42 13.17 6.39
CA GLY A 8 6.68 14.40 6.09
C GLY A 8 7.49 15.69 6.29
N GLY A 9 6.88 16.72 6.90
CA GLY A 9 7.57 17.94 7.39
C GLY A 9 8.11 18.94 6.36
N SER A 10 7.81 18.78 5.07
CA SER A 10 8.24 19.76 4.04
C SER A 10 7.31 19.75 2.84
N LYS A 11 7.33 20.80 2.03
CA LYS A 11 6.51 20.94 0.80
C LYS A 11 5.00 20.81 1.05
N GLY A 12 4.49 21.45 2.11
CA GLY A 12 3.08 21.44 2.47
C GLY A 12 2.60 20.16 3.16
N HIS A 13 3.51 19.30 3.60
CA HIS A 13 3.20 18.09 4.35
C HIS A 13 3.41 18.29 5.85
N VAL A 14 2.47 17.77 6.65
CA VAL A 14 2.62 17.67 8.11
C VAL A 14 3.67 16.60 8.42
N GLU A 15 4.44 16.82 9.49
CA GLU A 15 5.39 15.84 10.02
C GLU A 15 4.64 14.77 10.84
N GLU A 16 5.03 13.51 10.70
CA GLU A 16 4.43 12.38 11.40
C GLU A 16 5.51 11.43 11.91
N VAL A 17 5.27 10.83 13.08
CA VAL A 17 6.08 9.75 13.64
C VAL A 17 5.41 8.43 13.31
N VAL A 18 6.17 7.48 12.74
CA VAL A 18 5.71 6.11 12.50
C VAL A 18 6.52 5.14 13.35
N THR A 19 5.82 4.28 14.06
CA THR A 19 6.38 3.23 14.95
C THR A 19 6.14 1.82 14.42
N ASP A 20 5.32 1.67 13.38
CA ASP A 20 4.99 0.37 12.79
C ASP A 20 6.24 -0.29 12.16
N PRO A 21 6.67 -1.46 12.65
CA PRO A 21 7.91 -2.09 12.19
C PRO A 21 7.86 -2.56 10.74
N ILE A 22 6.68 -2.94 10.23
CA ILE A 22 6.49 -3.35 8.84
C ILE A 22 6.60 -2.13 7.94
N PHE A 23 5.94 -1.02 8.31
CA PHE A 23 6.08 0.26 7.61
C PHE A 23 7.54 0.68 7.51
N ILE A 24 8.25 0.71 8.64
CA ILE A 24 9.64 1.18 8.70
C ILE A 24 10.55 0.31 7.82
N SER A 25 10.38 -1.01 7.89
CA SER A 25 11.17 -1.96 7.09
C SER A 25 10.95 -1.76 5.59
N ILE A 26 9.70 -1.63 5.15
CA ILE A 26 9.38 -1.35 3.73
C ILE A 26 9.87 0.04 3.31
N TYR A 27 9.74 1.03 4.19
CA TYR A 27 10.21 2.39 3.94
C TYR A 27 11.74 2.42 3.72
N ALA A 28 12.49 1.63 4.48
CA ALA A 28 13.94 1.51 4.35
C ALA A 28 14.38 0.67 3.15
N ALA A 29 13.59 -0.35 2.76
CA ALA A 29 13.95 -1.29 1.69
C ALA A 29 13.84 -0.69 0.27
N PHE A 30 13.00 0.34 0.08
CA PHE A 30 12.74 0.91 -1.24
C PHE A 30 12.84 2.44 -1.25
N ARG A 31 12.95 3.01 -2.44
CA ARG A 31 12.93 4.46 -2.61
C ARG A 31 11.49 4.94 -2.74
N TRP A 32 11.07 5.77 -1.81
CA TRP A 32 9.72 6.33 -1.76
C TRP A 32 9.68 7.80 -2.16
N LYS A 33 8.66 8.21 -2.92
CA LYS A 33 8.38 9.61 -3.23
C LYS A 33 7.07 10.02 -2.60
N ARG A 34 7.07 11.11 -1.83
CA ARG A 34 5.83 11.75 -1.36
C ARG A 34 4.92 12.10 -2.52
N ILE A 35 3.64 11.78 -2.38
CA ILE A 35 2.61 12.23 -3.30
C ILE A 35 2.27 13.68 -2.93
N PRO A 36 2.42 14.66 -3.85
CA PRO A 36 2.17 16.07 -3.55
C PRO A 36 0.78 16.29 -2.94
N ASN A 37 0.69 17.15 -1.93
CA ASN A 37 -0.55 17.49 -1.21
C ASN A 37 -1.27 16.29 -0.55
N CYS A 38 -0.64 15.11 -0.51
CA CYS A 38 -1.13 13.91 0.13
C CYS A 38 -0.18 13.52 1.26
N THR A 39 -0.27 14.21 2.41
CA THR A 39 0.52 13.90 3.61
C THR A 39 0.44 12.41 3.94
N GLY A 40 1.53 11.83 4.42
CA GLY A 40 1.56 10.43 4.81
C GLY A 40 1.48 9.41 3.67
N ARG A 41 1.41 9.83 2.39
CA ARG A 41 1.31 8.92 1.25
C ARG A 41 2.53 8.98 0.34
N TYR A 42 3.06 7.82 0.02
CA TYR A 42 4.30 7.68 -0.72
C TYR A 42 4.13 6.68 -1.86
N THR A 43 4.54 7.02 -3.07
CA THR A 43 4.60 6.09 -4.19
C THR A 43 6.01 5.52 -4.34
N CYS A 44 6.13 4.23 -4.65
CA CYS A 44 7.42 3.60 -4.84
C CYS A 44 8.08 4.10 -6.13
N ARG A 45 9.36 4.50 -6.06
CA ARG A 45 10.14 4.97 -7.22
C ARG A 45 10.84 3.84 -7.96
N ASP A 46 10.96 2.67 -7.34
CA ASP A 46 11.62 1.49 -7.92
C ASP A 46 10.68 0.71 -8.85
N HIS A 47 9.86 1.41 -9.64
CA HIS A 47 8.75 0.85 -10.41
C HIS A 47 9.16 -0.37 -11.25
N ASN A 48 10.30 -0.31 -11.97
CA ASN A 48 10.75 -1.43 -12.81
C ASN A 48 11.03 -2.71 -12.00
N THR A 49 11.45 -2.55 -10.74
CA THR A 49 11.80 -3.65 -9.84
C THR A 49 10.60 -4.16 -9.06
N VAL A 50 9.60 -3.32 -8.81
CA VAL A 50 8.49 -3.69 -7.92
C VAL A 50 7.14 -3.82 -8.62
N SER A 51 6.95 -3.28 -9.82
CA SER A 51 5.63 -3.24 -10.46
C SER A 51 5.09 -4.62 -10.84
N HIS A 52 5.92 -5.65 -10.86
CA HIS A 52 5.49 -7.03 -11.11
C HIS A 52 5.25 -7.81 -9.81
N LEU A 53 5.50 -7.21 -8.64
CA LEU A 53 5.32 -7.83 -7.35
C LEU A 53 3.90 -7.58 -6.86
N THR A 54 3.22 -8.63 -6.41
CA THR A 54 2.00 -8.48 -5.62
C THR A 54 2.33 -7.79 -4.28
N PRO A 55 1.34 -7.25 -3.55
CA PRO A 55 1.56 -6.67 -2.23
C PRO A 55 2.37 -7.58 -1.30
N LEU A 56 1.98 -8.86 -1.18
CA LEU A 56 2.68 -9.82 -0.30
C LEU A 56 4.11 -10.13 -0.80
N MET A 57 4.33 -10.16 -2.12
CA MET A 57 5.68 -10.31 -2.67
C MET A 57 6.55 -9.09 -2.39
N LEU A 58 5.99 -7.88 -2.41
CA LEU A 58 6.69 -6.65 -2.01
C LEU A 58 7.12 -6.72 -0.54
N LEU A 59 6.27 -7.24 0.35
CA LEU A 59 6.60 -7.44 1.76
C LEU A 59 7.78 -8.41 1.93
N ARG A 60 7.77 -9.54 1.20
CA ARG A 60 8.90 -10.49 1.20
C ARG A 60 10.19 -9.85 0.69
N ALA A 61 10.09 -9.04 -0.37
CA ALA A 61 11.23 -8.31 -0.93
C ALA A 61 11.79 -7.24 0.03
N ALA A 62 10.98 -6.76 0.99
CA ALA A 62 11.42 -5.93 2.11
C ALA A 62 11.95 -6.72 3.32
N CYS A 63 12.22 -8.03 3.15
CA CYS A 63 12.68 -8.94 4.21
C CYS A 63 11.71 -9.07 5.40
N ILE A 64 10.39 -8.89 5.18
CA ILE A 64 9.39 -9.23 6.19
C ILE A 64 9.23 -10.75 6.25
N ASP A 65 9.27 -11.30 7.47
CA ASP A 65 9.17 -12.73 7.70
C ASP A 65 7.85 -13.32 7.19
N ALA A 66 7.91 -14.53 6.64
CA ALA A 66 6.75 -15.20 6.09
C ALA A 66 5.64 -15.43 7.13
N SER A 67 5.99 -15.68 8.39
CA SER A 67 5.03 -15.83 9.50
C SER A 67 4.25 -14.54 9.75
N THR A 68 4.95 -13.39 9.74
CA THR A 68 4.32 -12.07 9.86
C THR A 68 3.39 -11.82 8.68
N ILE A 69 3.84 -12.08 7.45
CA ILE A 69 3.03 -11.86 6.24
C ILE A 69 1.76 -12.71 6.26
N THR A 70 1.84 -13.98 6.68
CA THR A 70 0.68 -14.88 6.78
C THR A 70 -0.35 -14.38 7.80
N GLY A 71 0.09 -13.64 8.83
CA GLY A 71 -0.80 -13.04 9.81
C GLY A 71 -1.51 -11.77 9.32
N LEU A 72 -1.07 -11.16 8.22
CA LEU A 72 -1.66 -9.94 7.69
C LEU A 72 -2.92 -10.24 6.89
N LYS A 73 -3.96 -9.44 7.10
CA LYS A 73 -5.14 -9.42 6.24
C LYS A 73 -4.81 -8.69 4.94
N GLN A 74 -5.33 -9.20 3.83
CA GLN A 74 -5.26 -8.55 2.53
C GLN A 74 -6.67 -8.47 1.95
N TYR A 75 -7.07 -7.27 1.57
CA TYR A 75 -8.37 -7.00 0.95
C TYR A 75 -8.16 -6.73 -0.54
N TYR A 76 -8.95 -7.39 -1.39
CA TYR A 76 -9.06 -7.07 -2.80
C TYR A 76 -10.36 -6.31 -3.04
N ILE A 77 -10.27 -5.09 -3.56
CA ILE A 77 -11.41 -4.17 -3.66
C ILE A 77 -11.60 -3.80 -5.12
N THR A 78 -12.78 -4.14 -5.64
CA THR A 78 -13.30 -3.70 -6.93
C THR A 78 -14.31 -2.56 -6.72
N PHE A 79 -14.43 -1.67 -7.70
CA PHE A 79 -15.36 -0.56 -7.65
C PHE A 79 -16.44 -0.78 -8.72
N ASP A 80 -17.72 -0.76 -8.32
CA ASP A 80 -18.83 -1.03 -9.24
C ASP A 80 -19.04 0.06 -10.29
N HIS A 81 -19.63 -0.40 -11.40
CA HIS A 81 -19.60 0.15 -12.75
C HIS A 81 -20.05 1.60 -12.94
N GLY A 82 -19.12 2.44 -13.39
CA GLY A 82 -19.40 3.77 -13.97
C GLY A 82 -18.12 4.56 -14.29
N GLU A 83 -17.09 4.39 -13.46
CA GLU A 83 -15.76 4.97 -13.68
C GLU A 83 -14.74 3.85 -13.88
N ARG A 84 -13.82 4.00 -14.84
CA ARG A 84 -12.68 3.10 -15.09
C ARG A 84 -11.68 3.15 -13.92
N ARG A 85 -12.08 2.71 -12.74
CA ARG A 85 -11.24 2.65 -11.55
C ARG A 85 -10.59 1.29 -11.48
N ASN A 86 -9.27 1.29 -11.51
CA ASN A 86 -8.46 0.11 -11.29
C ASN A 86 -8.77 -0.52 -9.92
N PRO A 87 -8.91 -1.86 -9.83
CA PRO A 87 -8.98 -2.55 -8.56
C PRO A 87 -7.77 -2.24 -7.68
N ILE A 88 -7.93 -2.40 -6.37
CA ILE A 88 -6.84 -2.20 -5.42
C ILE A 88 -6.71 -3.37 -4.47
N TYR A 89 -5.47 -3.64 -4.08
CA TYR A 89 -5.19 -4.39 -2.86
C TYR A 89 -4.90 -3.43 -1.72
N VAL A 90 -5.44 -3.75 -0.53
CA VAL A 90 -5.18 -3.03 0.72
C VAL A 90 -4.63 -4.03 1.73
N VAL A 91 -3.46 -3.71 2.30
CA VAL A 91 -2.80 -4.52 3.34
C VAL A 91 -2.52 -3.61 4.55
N PRO A 92 -3.38 -3.62 5.58
CA PRO A 92 -3.07 -3.00 6.86
C PRO A 92 -1.90 -3.73 7.55
N PHE A 93 -1.04 -2.98 8.24
CA PHE A 93 0.16 -3.52 8.91
C PHE A 93 0.04 -3.61 10.43
N ALA A 94 -0.65 -2.65 11.03
CA ALA A 94 -0.87 -2.58 12.47
C ALA A 94 -2.16 -3.29 12.86
N ASP A 95 -2.25 -3.73 14.12
CA ASP A 95 -3.44 -4.38 14.68
C ASP A 95 -4.68 -3.46 14.61
N ASP A 96 -4.47 -2.15 14.72
CA ASP A 96 -5.51 -1.13 14.58
C ASP A 96 -5.85 -0.82 13.10
N GLY A 97 -5.13 -1.42 12.17
CA GLY A 97 -5.29 -1.25 10.73
C GLY A 97 -4.98 0.16 10.23
N LEU A 98 -4.21 0.96 10.98
CA LEU A 98 -4.08 2.37 10.68
C LEU A 98 -2.97 2.70 9.69
N THR A 99 -1.88 1.94 9.62
CA THR A 99 -0.88 2.07 8.54
C THR A 99 -1.00 0.93 7.55
N GLY A 100 -0.54 1.13 6.31
CA GLY A 100 -0.62 0.05 5.34
C GLY A 100 -0.16 0.35 3.93
N LEU A 101 -0.18 -0.71 3.13
CA LEU A 101 0.07 -0.69 1.70
C LEU A 101 -1.25 -0.61 0.93
N ILE A 102 -1.31 0.27 -0.06
CA ILE A 102 -2.38 0.27 -1.07
C ILE A 102 -1.72 0.11 -2.43
N SER A 103 -2.11 -0.94 -3.16
CA SER A 103 -1.54 -1.27 -4.46
C SER A 103 -2.61 -1.27 -5.53
N TYR A 104 -2.49 -0.38 -6.52
CA TYR A 104 -3.39 -0.34 -7.67
C TYR A 104 -3.02 -1.40 -8.69
N VAL A 105 -4.02 -2.14 -9.17
CA VAL A 105 -3.87 -3.11 -10.26
C VAL A 105 -4.07 -2.39 -11.59
N LYS A 106 -3.00 -2.19 -12.35
CA LYS A 106 -3.10 -1.73 -13.74
C LYS A 106 -3.54 -2.90 -14.60
N MET A 107 -4.83 -2.92 -14.90
CA MET A 107 -5.39 -3.74 -15.97
C MET A 107 -4.83 -3.17 -17.28
N GLN A 108 -4.06 -3.94 -18.05
CA GLN A 108 -3.69 -3.50 -19.40
C GLN A 108 -4.88 -3.72 -20.32
N ASP A 109 -5.36 -2.64 -20.94
CA ASP A 109 -6.31 -2.71 -22.04
C ASP A 109 -5.57 -3.17 -23.31
N GLU A 110 -6.03 -4.31 -23.86
CA GLU A 110 -5.84 -4.82 -25.23
C GLU A 110 -4.49 -5.43 -25.68
N GLU A 111 -4.63 -6.66 -26.19
CA GLU A 111 -3.90 -7.34 -27.27
C GLU A 111 -2.36 -7.33 -27.27
N GLY A 112 -1.74 -8.31 -26.59
CA GLY A 112 -0.39 -8.75 -26.96
C GLY A 112 0.47 -9.28 -25.82
N ILE A 113 0.42 -10.60 -25.62
CA ILE A 113 1.53 -11.47 -25.15
C ILE A 113 2.33 -10.95 -23.93
N ASP A 114 1.67 -10.59 -22.83
CA ASP A 114 2.13 -10.91 -21.46
C ASP A 114 1.03 -10.55 -20.45
N HIS A 115 0.42 -11.56 -19.81
CA HIS A 115 -0.70 -11.38 -18.88
C HIS A 115 -0.27 -10.92 -17.47
N SER A 116 0.89 -10.29 -17.33
CA SER A 116 1.41 -9.89 -16.03
C SER A 116 0.74 -8.59 -15.54
N SER A 117 -0.13 -8.70 -14.53
CA SER A 117 -0.68 -7.56 -13.80
C SER A 117 0.45 -6.66 -13.30
N ARG A 118 0.35 -5.34 -13.57
CA ARG A 118 1.30 -4.36 -13.04
C ARG A 118 0.72 -3.61 -11.85
N PHE A 119 1.53 -3.38 -10.84
CA PHE A 119 1.13 -2.76 -9.59
C PHE A 119 1.74 -1.37 -9.43
N VAL A 120 0.94 -0.45 -8.89
CA VAL A 120 1.45 0.82 -8.33
C VAL A 120 1.27 0.79 -6.83
N HIS A 121 2.37 0.55 -6.12
CA HIS A 121 2.39 0.51 -4.67
C HIS A 121 2.46 1.90 -4.07
N THR A 122 1.60 2.12 -3.09
CA THR A 122 1.68 3.28 -2.20
C THR A 122 1.77 2.83 -0.76
N LEU A 123 2.78 3.34 -0.07
CA LEU A 123 3.00 3.16 1.36
C LEU A 123 2.35 4.34 2.10
N ASN A 124 1.55 4.05 3.13
CA ASN A 124 0.72 5.06 3.77
C ASN A 124 0.86 5.00 5.29
N SER A 125 1.22 6.13 5.91
CA SER A 125 1.16 6.29 7.36
C SER A 125 -0.29 6.37 7.84
N MET A 126 -0.50 6.42 9.15
CA MET A 126 -1.82 6.49 9.79
C MET A 126 -2.75 7.49 9.08
N SER A 127 -2.32 8.74 9.00
CA SER A 127 -3.14 9.81 8.46
C SER A 127 -3.37 9.65 6.95
N GLY A 128 -2.35 9.18 6.21
CA GLY A 128 -2.41 8.98 4.77
C GLY A 128 -3.33 7.84 4.36
N PHE A 129 -3.30 6.75 5.13
CA PHE A 129 -4.07 5.54 4.89
C PHE A 129 -5.55 5.79 5.16
N GLN A 130 -5.90 6.31 6.35
CA GLN A 130 -7.28 6.64 6.71
C GLN A 130 -7.93 7.62 5.72
N ARG A 131 -7.25 8.73 5.40
CA ARG A 131 -7.77 9.70 4.41
C ARG A 131 -7.99 9.05 3.06
N LYS A 132 -7.09 8.14 2.64
CA LYS A 132 -7.23 7.49 1.35
C LYS A 132 -8.41 6.53 1.33
N LEU A 133 -8.55 5.65 2.32
CA LEU A 133 -9.66 4.71 2.44
C LEU A 133 -11.00 5.45 2.51
N SER A 134 -11.09 6.49 3.32
CA SER A 134 -12.27 7.36 3.39
C SER A 134 -12.60 8.01 2.04
N ALA A 135 -11.60 8.55 1.33
CA ALA A 135 -11.80 9.19 0.02
C ALA A 135 -12.27 8.23 -1.08
N ILE A 136 -12.11 6.92 -0.90
CA ILE A 136 -12.61 5.89 -1.83
C ILE A 136 -13.79 5.10 -1.26
N ASN A 137 -14.38 5.57 -0.15
CA ASN A 137 -15.50 4.95 0.55
C ASN A 137 -15.25 3.48 0.94
N VAL A 138 -14.01 3.15 1.32
CA VAL A 138 -13.65 1.82 1.82
C VAL A 138 -13.63 1.84 3.33
N VAL A 139 -14.39 0.91 3.92
CA VAL A 139 -14.30 0.56 5.34
C VAL A 139 -13.74 -0.85 5.43
N LEU A 140 -12.64 -1.02 6.14
CA LEU A 140 -12.08 -2.34 6.41
C LEU A 140 -12.88 -2.95 7.56
N SER A 141 -13.76 -3.89 7.23
CA SER A 141 -14.45 -4.75 8.20
C SER A 141 -13.99 -6.20 8.02
N ASP A 142 -14.16 -7.01 9.06
CA ASP A 142 -13.89 -8.45 9.01
C ASP A 142 -14.85 -9.19 8.06
N GLU A 143 -15.91 -8.53 7.59
CA GLU A 143 -16.93 -9.10 6.69
C GLU A 143 -16.53 -9.03 5.20
N ASN A 144 -15.50 -8.26 4.82
CA ASN A 144 -15.03 -8.15 3.43
C ASN A 144 -14.05 -9.28 3.01
N LEU A 145 -14.14 -10.44 3.67
CA LEU A 145 -13.35 -11.64 3.39
C LEU A 145 -14.01 -12.42 2.24
N ASP A 146 -13.74 -12.02 1.00
CA ASP A 146 -13.97 -12.94 -0.11
C ASP A 146 -12.88 -14.01 -0.10
N SER A 147 -13.29 -15.18 0.40
CA SER A 147 -12.70 -16.50 0.26
C SER A 147 -11.99 -16.66 -1.10
N SER A 148 -10.66 -16.63 -1.11
CA SER A 148 -9.85 -17.03 -2.26
C SER A 148 -8.82 -18.07 -1.83
#